data_AF-A0A8T5BQ24-F1
#
_entry.id   AF-A0A8T5BQ24-F1
#
_cell.length_a   1.000
_cell.length_b   1.000
_cell.length_c   1.000
_cell.angle_alpha   90.00
_cell.angle_beta   90.00
_cell.angle_gamma   90.00
#
_symmetry.space_group_name_H-M   'P 1'
#
loop_
_entity.id
_entity.type
_entity.pdbx_description
1 polymer ?
#
loop_
_entity_poly.entity_id
_entity_poly.type
_entity_poly.pdbx_seq_one_letter_code
_entity_poly.pdbx_strand_id
1 'polypeptide(L)'
;MARNTTKLVGAAVLAPLSVLLQGLPPMFLTPWFMRIDFAAVPWVVCWIVFGWRSALLCLLISAPLVGFLGPFAGGIVGAVMKSVASVWMFIVPALFADKLRGFQNLFRRRVWLLVACASAIMARVLCTLFFNLYFALPVFFKMDYATIIAFFSNPLFQSFVSINLGMVGLERIEKSPISSSST
;
A
#
# COMPACT_ATOMS: atom_id res chain seq x y z
N MET A 1 -19.95 11.64 -21.27
CA MET A 1 -19.54 10.23 -21.50
C MET A 1 -18.33 10.26 -22.43
N ALA A 2 -17.10 10.20 -21.93
CA ALA A 2 -15.91 10.26 -22.80
C ALA A 2 -15.88 9.03 -23.72
N ARG A 3 -15.59 9.22 -25.02
CA ARG A 3 -15.41 8.13 -25.99
C ARG A 3 -14.35 7.14 -25.47
N ASN A 4 -14.52 5.85 -25.75
CA ASN A 4 -13.61 4.79 -25.27
C ASN A 4 -12.13 5.10 -25.60
N THR A 5 -11.87 5.76 -26.72
CA THR A 5 -10.54 6.24 -27.12
C THR A 5 -9.93 7.20 -26.11
N THR A 6 -10.68 8.17 -25.59
CA THR A 6 -10.18 9.16 -24.61
C THR A 6 -9.80 8.49 -23.29
N LYS A 7 -10.55 7.46 -22.87
CA LYS A 7 -10.24 6.68 -21.67
C LYS A 7 -8.93 5.90 -21.81
N LEU A 8 -8.70 5.33 -22.99
CA LEU A 8 -7.48 4.60 -23.30
C LEU A 8 -6.26 5.52 -23.33
N VAL A 9 -6.37 6.67 -24.00
CA VAL A 9 -5.31 7.68 -24.05
C VAL A 9 -4.98 8.20 -22.65
N GLY A 10 -6.00 8.48 -21.83
CA GLY A 10 -5.80 8.89 -20.44
C GLY A 10 -5.04 7.85 -19.61
N ALA A 11 -5.39 6.57 -19.74
CA ALA A 11 -4.66 5.48 -19.07
C ALA A 11 -3.22 5.36 -19.58
N ALA A 12 -3.00 5.49 -20.89
CA ALA A 12 -1.68 5.41 -21.51
C ALA A 12 -0.74 6.55 -21.10
N VAL A 13 -1.26 7.75 -20.83
CA VAL A 13 -0.48 8.90 -20.34
C VAL A 13 -0.22 8.82 -18.83
N LEU A 14 -1.20 8.37 -18.05
CA LEU A 14 -1.06 8.25 -16.60
C LEU A 14 -0.15 7.09 -16.17
N ALA A 15 -0.01 6.06 -17.01
CA ALA A 15 0.89 4.93 -16.75
C ALA A 15 2.38 5.35 -16.63
N PRO A 16 3.01 6.03 -17.61
CA PRO A 16 4.39 6.50 -17.45
C PRO A 16 4.52 7.58 -16.36
N LEU A 17 3.48 8.39 -16.14
CA LEU A 17 3.47 9.35 -15.03
C LEU A 17 3.63 8.66 -13.67
N SER A 18 3.03 7.48 -13.47
CA SER A 18 3.22 6.71 -12.23
C SER A 18 4.65 6.25 -12.01
N VAL A 19 5.37 5.92 -13.07
CA VAL A 19 6.79 5.55 -13.02
C VAL A 19 7.65 6.76 -12.69
N LEU A 20 7.34 7.93 -13.26
CA LEU A 20 8.04 9.18 -12.92
C LEU A 20 7.81 9.58 -11.47
N LEU A 21 6.57 9.50 -10.99
CA LEU A 21 6.24 9.83 -9.59
C LEU A 21 6.86 8.85 -8.59
N GLN A 22 7.13 7.61 -8.99
CA GLN A 22 7.89 6.66 -8.18
C GLN A 22 9.34 7.11 -7.94
N GLY A 23 9.93 7.85 -8.89
CA GLY A 23 11.30 8.36 -8.82
C GLY A 23 11.47 9.62 -7.99
N LEU A 24 10.38 10.30 -7.59
CA LEU A 24 10.44 11.54 -6.84
C LEU A 24 10.60 11.30 -5.32
N PRO A 25 11.53 12.01 -4.63
CA PRO A 25 11.57 12.05 -3.17
C PRO A 25 10.33 12.82 -2.64
N PRO A 26 9.73 12.45 -1.50
CA PRO A 26 10.33 11.91 -0.28
C PRO A 26 10.40 10.36 -0.24
N MET A 27 11.61 9.84 -0.14
CA MET A 27 11.87 8.41 0.02
C MET A 27 11.90 8.05 1.51
N PHE A 28 10.74 7.85 2.12
CA PHE A 28 10.71 7.27 3.48
C PHE A 28 11.06 5.79 3.37
N LEU A 29 12.30 5.45 3.71
CA LEU A 29 12.72 4.08 3.89
C LEU A 29 12.21 3.61 5.25
N THR A 30 11.27 2.68 5.24
CA THR A 30 10.83 2.04 6.46
C THR A 30 11.85 0.96 6.87
N PRO A 31 11.98 0.62 8.16
CA PRO A 31 12.94 -0.38 8.66
C PRO A 31 12.70 -1.79 8.07
N TRP A 32 11.52 -2.02 7.49
CA TRP A 32 11.12 -3.23 6.78
C TRP A 32 11.63 -3.31 5.33
N PHE A 33 12.56 -2.43 4.94
CA PHE A 33 13.03 -2.26 3.56
C PHE A 33 11.91 -1.90 2.56
N MET A 34 10.73 -1.48 3.03
CA MET A 34 9.65 -0.97 2.19
C MET A 34 9.75 0.55 2.01
N ARG A 35 9.43 1.03 0.81
CA ARG A 35 9.34 2.45 0.49
C ARG A 35 7.89 2.88 0.35
N ILE A 36 7.58 4.06 0.86
CA ILE A 36 6.32 4.75 0.58
C ILE A 36 6.56 5.62 -0.65
N ASP A 37 5.89 5.32 -1.76
CA ASP A 37 6.00 6.04 -3.03
C ASP A 37 4.62 6.42 -3.59
N PHE A 38 4.60 7.44 -4.46
CA PHE A 38 3.38 7.97 -5.06
C PHE A 38 2.97 7.29 -6.37
N ALA A 39 3.55 6.13 -6.70
CA ALA A 39 3.21 5.39 -7.92
C ALA A 39 1.71 5.04 -8.00
N ALA A 40 1.05 4.85 -6.86
CA ALA A 40 -0.38 4.55 -6.83
C ALA A 40 -1.29 5.75 -7.13
N VAL A 41 -0.79 6.99 -7.04
CA VAL A 41 -1.60 8.21 -7.19
C VAL A 41 -2.21 8.31 -8.60
N PRO A 42 -1.46 8.13 -9.70
CA PRO A 42 -2.04 8.19 -11.05
C PRO A 42 -3.08 7.10 -11.31
N TRP A 43 -3.00 5.95 -10.64
CA TRP A 43 -3.99 4.87 -10.77
C TRP A 43 -5.34 5.30 -10.17
N VAL A 44 -5.29 5.91 -8.99
CA VAL A 44 -6.48 6.46 -8.32
C VAL A 44 -7.04 7.64 -9.11
N VAL A 45 -6.20 8.54 -9.62
CA VAL A 45 -6.66 9.64 -10.49
C VAL A 45 -7.30 9.10 -11.78
N CYS A 46 -6.71 8.06 -12.38
CA CYS A 46 -7.29 7.41 -13.56
C CYS A 46 -8.69 6.85 -13.26
N TRP A 47 -8.87 6.27 -12.07
CA TRP A 47 -10.17 5.80 -11.62
C TRP A 47 -11.17 6.94 -11.47
N ILE A 48 -10.79 8.03 -10.80
CA ILE A 48 -11.67 9.19 -10.56
C ILE A 48 -12.14 9.82 -11.88
N VAL A 49 -11.24 9.94 -12.87
CA VAL A 49 -11.52 10.65 -14.13
C VAL A 49 -12.18 9.73 -15.18
N PHE A 50 -11.71 8.50 -15.33
CA PHE A 50 -12.09 7.61 -16.44
C PHE A 50 -12.87 6.36 -16.03
N GLY A 51 -12.95 6.07 -14.73
CA GLY A 51 -13.63 4.91 -14.16
C GLY A 51 -12.71 3.71 -13.92
N TRP A 52 -13.27 2.65 -13.31
CA TRP A 52 -12.48 1.52 -12.80
C TRP A 52 -11.83 0.67 -13.89
N ARG A 53 -12.47 0.51 -15.06
CA ARG A 53 -11.90 -0.23 -16.19
C ARG A 53 -10.61 0.41 -16.72
N SER A 54 -10.60 1.74 -16.82
CA SER A 54 -9.43 2.49 -17.28
C SER A 54 -8.31 2.47 -16.24
N ALA A 55 -8.67 2.54 -14.96
CA ALA A 55 -7.70 2.43 -13.87
C ALA A 55 -7.02 1.06 -13.83
N LEU A 56 -7.78 -0.02 -14.06
CA LEU A 56 -7.21 -1.37 -14.18
C LEU A 56 -6.25 -1.48 -15.36
N LEU A 57 -6.59 -0.89 -16.52
CA LEU A 57 -5.68 -0.85 -17.67
C LEU A 57 -4.41 -0.04 -17.36
N CYS A 58 -4.56 1.12 -16.72
CA CYS A 58 -3.43 1.94 -16.28
C CYS A 58 -2.51 1.17 -15.33
N LEU A 59 -3.08 0.47 -14.34
CA LEU A 59 -2.34 -0.38 -13.40
C LEU A 59 -1.67 -1.55 -14.12
N LEU A 60 -2.35 -2.23 -15.04
CA LEU A 60 -1.79 -3.36 -15.78
C LEU A 60 -0.55 -2.96 -16.60
N ILE A 61 -0.59 -1.77 -17.22
CA ILE A 61 0.52 -1.26 -18.03
C ILE A 61 1.67 -0.78 -17.14
N SER A 62 1.36 -0.06 -16.06
CA SER A 62 2.39 0.59 -15.23
C SER A 62 2.99 -0.31 -14.16
N ALA A 63 2.26 -1.29 -13.59
CA ALA A 63 2.78 -2.20 -12.57
C ALA A 63 4.08 -2.93 -12.99
N PRO A 64 4.20 -3.53 -14.19
CA PRO A 64 5.46 -4.13 -14.62
C PRO A 64 6.56 -3.09 -14.83
N LEU A 65 6.22 -1.89 -15.34
CA LEU A 65 7.19 -0.80 -15.54
C LEU A 65 7.75 -0.30 -14.21
N VAL A 66 6.89 -0.06 -13.22
CA VAL A 66 7.23 0.31 -11.83
C VAL A 66 8.11 -0.75 -11.17
N GLY A 67 7.85 -2.01 -11.48
CA GLY A 67 8.59 -3.18 -11.00
C GLY A 67 9.95 -3.40 -11.65
N PHE A 68 10.17 -2.92 -12.86
CA PHE A 68 11.41 -3.13 -13.61
C PHE A 68 12.33 -1.90 -13.56
N LEU A 69 11.75 -0.70 -13.63
CA LEU A 69 12.49 0.58 -13.71
C LEU A 69 12.71 1.23 -12.33
N GLY A 70 12.07 0.73 -11.27
CA GLY A 70 12.21 1.31 -9.94
C GLY A 70 13.61 1.05 -9.36
N PRO A 71 14.30 2.06 -8.80
CA PRO A 71 15.69 1.94 -8.31
C PRO A 71 15.89 0.94 -7.17
N PHE A 72 14.79 0.49 -6.53
CA PHE A 72 14.75 -0.54 -5.50
C PHE A 72 13.52 -1.44 -5.69
N ALA A 73 13.07 -1.59 -6.94
CA ALA A 73 12.00 -2.52 -7.23
C ALA A 73 12.55 -3.92 -6.90
N GLY A 74 11.94 -4.62 -5.96
CA GLY A 74 12.24 -6.03 -5.66
C GLY A 74 11.86 -6.96 -6.82
N GLY A 75 12.25 -6.58 -8.04
CA GLY A 75 11.83 -7.11 -9.33
C GLY A 75 10.32 -7.30 -9.43
N ILE A 76 9.98 -8.48 -9.92
CA ILE A 76 8.62 -8.96 -10.10
C ILE A 76 7.86 -9.00 -8.76
N VAL A 77 8.53 -9.33 -7.65
CA VAL A 77 7.90 -9.38 -6.32
C VAL A 77 7.42 -7.99 -5.90
N GLY A 78 8.26 -6.98 -6.07
CA GLY A 78 7.89 -5.58 -5.80
C GLY A 78 6.74 -5.09 -6.68
N ALA A 79 6.75 -5.46 -7.96
CA ALA A 79 5.68 -5.15 -8.91
C ALA A 79 4.32 -5.73 -8.47
N VAL A 80 4.32 -7.03 -8.11
CA VAL A 80 3.13 -7.76 -7.65
C VAL A 80 2.64 -7.20 -6.32
N MET A 81 3.53 -6.94 -5.37
CA MET A 81 3.14 -6.40 -4.06
C MET A 81 2.51 -5.01 -4.18
N LYS A 82 3.10 -4.12 -4.97
CA LYS A 82 2.57 -2.76 -5.16
C LYS A 82 1.23 -2.75 -5.87
N SER A 83 1.09 -3.58 -6.91
CA SER A 83 -0.17 -3.72 -7.64
C SER A 83 -1.27 -4.28 -6.73
N VAL A 84 -1.05 -5.41 -6.07
CA VAL A 84 -2.01 -6.01 -5.13
C VAL A 84 -2.39 -5.02 -4.02
N ALA A 85 -1.43 -4.31 -3.43
CA ALA A 85 -1.71 -3.34 -2.37
C ALA A 85 -2.56 -2.15 -2.82
N SER A 86 -2.50 -1.78 -4.10
CA SER A 86 -3.13 -0.56 -4.62
C SER A 86 -4.44 -0.81 -5.37
N VAL A 87 -4.63 -2.02 -5.92
CA VAL A 87 -5.87 -2.46 -6.58
C VAL A 87 -7.09 -2.19 -5.68
N TRP A 88 -6.99 -2.53 -4.40
CA TRP A 88 -8.09 -2.35 -3.44
C TRP A 88 -8.46 -0.89 -3.18
N MET A 89 -7.51 0.04 -3.34
CA MET A 89 -7.74 1.47 -3.07
C MET A 89 -8.64 2.14 -4.10
N PHE A 90 -8.80 1.58 -5.30
CA PHE A 90 -9.75 2.10 -6.29
C PHE A 90 -10.89 1.13 -6.60
N ILE A 91 -10.70 -0.20 -6.49
CA ILE A 91 -11.80 -1.16 -6.71
C ILE A 91 -12.89 -1.02 -5.64
N VAL A 92 -12.53 -1.00 -4.36
CA VAL A 92 -13.54 -0.98 -3.29
C VAL A 92 -14.38 0.31 -3.37
N PRO A 93 -13.78 1.51 -3.47
CA PRO A 93 -14.56 2.72 -3.67
C PRO A 93 -15.35 2.75 -4.98
N ALA A 94 -14.86 2.11 -6.06
CA ALA A 94 -15.61 1.97 -7.32
C ALA A 94 -16.89 1.16 -7.12
N LEU A 95 -16.83 0.03 -6.41
CA LEU A 95 -17.98 -0.82 -6.15
C LEU A 95 -19.06 -0.08 -5.34
N PHE A 96 -18.65 0.72 -4.36
CA PHE A 96 -19.57 1.59 -3.62
C PHE A 96 -20.16 2.70 -4.49
N ALA A 97 -19.36 3.31 -5.37
CA ALA A 97 -19.82 4.35 -6.29
C ALA A 97 -20.84 3.82 -7.32
N ASP A 98 -20.64 2.60 -7.83
CA ASP A 98 -21.57 1.94 -8.74
C ASP A 98 -22.89 1.59 -8.01
N LYS A 99 -22.80 1.10 -6.77
CA LYS A 99 -23.98 0.77 -5.94
C LYS A 99 -24.81 2.01 -5.57
N LEU A 100 -24.18 3.17 -5.38
CA LEU A 100 -24.83 4.45 -5.04
C LEU A 100 -25.28 5.25 -6.28
N ARG A 101 -25.26 4.65 -7.47
CA ARG A 101 -25.64 5.25 -8.76
C ARG A 101 -24.89 6.56 -9.06
N GLY A 102 -23.60 6.63 -8.72
CA GLY A 102 -22.74 7.72 -9.18
C GLY A 102 -21.73 8.21 -8.14
N PHE A 103 -20.54 8.52 -8.66
CA PHE A 103 -19.43 9.06 -7.88
C PHE A 103 -19.80 10.34 -7.11
N GLN A 104 -20.63 11.21 -7.68
CA GLN A 104 -21.06 12.44 -7.01
C GLN A 104 -21.90 12.18 -5.74
N ASN A 105 -22.69 11.09 -5.71
CA ASN A 105 -23.46 10.73 -4.53
C ASN A 105 -22.57 10.17 -3.40
N LEU A 106 -21.49 9.49 -3.76
CA LEU A 106 -20.47 9.02 -2.81
C LEU A 106 -19.81 10.21 -2.09
N PHE A 107 -19.38 11.23 -2.85
CA PHE A 107 -18.77 12.45 -2.29
C PHE A 107 -19.76 13.32 -1.52
N ARG A 108 -21.02 13.36 -1.95
CA ARG A 108 -22.08 14.11 -1.28
C ARG A 108 -22.37 13.55 0.12
N ARG A 109 -22.25 12.24 0.31
CA ARG A 109 -22.48 11.59 1.60
C ARG A 109 -21.14 11.21 2.25
N ARG A 110 -20.57 12.15 3.01
CA ARG A 110 -19.28 11.96 3.73
C ARG A 110 -19.16 10.62 4.46
N VAL A 111 -20.23 10.17 5.12
CA VAL A 111 -20.25 8.87 5.83
C VAL A 111 -19.98 7.69 4.90
N TRP A 112 -20.59 7.66 3.71
CA TRP A 112 -20.38 6.57 2.75
C TRP A 112 -18.99 6.61 2.13
N LEU A 113 -18.44 7.80 1.90
CA LEU A 113 -17.05 7.95 1.48
C LEU A 113 -16.09 7.41 2.56
N LEU A 114 -16.31 7.74 3.83
CA LEU A 114 -15.50 7.24 4.94
C LEU A 114 -15.59 5.71 5.07
N VAL A 115 -16.78 5.13 4.95
CA VAL A 115 -16.97 3.67 4.97
C VAL A 115 -16.29 3.00 3.78
N ALA A 116 -16.39 3.59 2.58
CA ALA A 116 -15.70 3.07 1.39
C ALA A 116 -14.17 3.13 1.53
N CYS A 117 -13.62 4.23 2.07
CA CYS A 117 -12.20 4.36 2.34
C CYS A 117 -11.74 3.39 3.44
N ALA A 118 -12.47 3.29 4.54
CA ALA A 118 -12.15 2.39 5.65
C ALA A 118 -12.17 0.92 5.20
N SER A 119 -13.18 0.52 4.43
CA SER A 119 -13.25 -0.83 3.86
C SER A 119 -12.13 -1.09 2.83
N ALA A 120 -11.76 -0.11 2.01
CA ALA A 120 -10.62 -0.23 1.10
C ALA A 120 -9.29 -0.42 1.84
N ILE A 121 -9.07 0.33 2.92
CA ILE A 121 -7.90 0.19 3.79
C ILE A 121 -7.89 -1.19 4.46
N MET A 122 -9.03 -1.63 5.00
CA MET A 122 -9.15 -2.94 5.64
C MET A 122 -8.82 -4.07 4.65
N ALA A 123 -9.41 -4.04 3.44
CA ALA A 123 -9.13 -5.02 2.39
C ALA A 123 -7.64 -5.04 2.00
N ARG A 124 -7.03 -3.85 1.86
CA ARG A 124 -5.59 -3.71 1.63
C ARG A 124 -4.78 -4.35 2.75
N VAL A 125 -5.05 -4.03 4.01
CA VAL A 125 -4.29 -4.56 5.15
C VAL A 125 -4.37 -6.08 5.19
N LEU A 126 -5.56 -6.65 5.07
CA LEU A 126 -5.75 -8.10 5.08
C LEU A 126 -4.99 -8.77 3.92
N CYS A 127 -5.19 -8.29 2.68
CA CYS A 127 -4.54 -8.90 1.51
C CYS A 127 -3.01 -8.74 1.56
N THR A 128 -2.51 -7.57 1.92
CA THR A 128 -1.05 -7.35 2.00
C THR A 128 -0.41 -8.12 3.14
N LEU A 129 -1.11 -8.37 4.25
CA LEU A 129 -0.63 -9.24 5.32
C LEU A 129 -0.44 -10.68 4.82
N PHE A 130 -1.45 -11.24 4.15
CA PHE A 130 -1.36 -12.58 3.56
C PHE A 130 -0.23 -12.66 2.52
N PHE A 131 -0.21 -11.74 1.56
CA PHE A 131 0.81 -11.76 0.51
C PHE A 131 2.21 -11.48 1.05
N ASN A 132 2.38 -10.65 2.08
CA ASN A 132 3.70 -10.43 2.66
C ASN A 132 4.23 -11.67 3.38
N LEU A 133 3.40 -12.34 4.20
CA LEU A 133 3.81 -13.52 4.97
C LEU A 133 4.09 -14.73 4.09
N TYR A 134 3.24 -15.00 3.09
CA TYR A 134 3.32 -16.22 2.29
C TYR A 134 4.08 -16.05 0.97
N PHE A 135 4.17 -14.83 0.42
CA PHE A 135 4.79 -14.60 -0.89
C PHE A 135 6.00 -13.68 -0.82
N ALA A 136 5.87 -12.46 -0.28
CA ALA A 136 6.95 -11.48 -0.35
C ALA A 136 8.19 -11.93 0.44
N LEU A 137 8.03 -12.29 1.72
CA LEU A 137 9.17 -12.63 2.58
C LEU A 137 9.85 -13.95 2.21
N PRO A 138 9.12 -15.06 1.92
CA PRO A 138 9.77 -16.30 1.51
C PRO A 138 10.50 -16.14 0.17
N VAL A 139 9.93 -15.43 -0.79
CA VAL A 139 10.53 -15.27 -2.13
C VAL A 139 11.68 -14.27 -2.09
N PHE A 140 11.57 -13.18 -1.34
CA PHE A 140 12.58 -12.13 -1.29
C PHE A 140 13.76 -12.46 -0.37
N PHE A 141 13.49 -13.01 0.81
CA PHE A 141 14.53 -13.30 1.81
C PHE A 141 14.93 -14.78 1.88
N LYS A 142 14.24 -15.69 1.19
CA LYS A 142 14.49 -17.14 1.22
C LYS A 142 14.49 -17.73 2.64
N MET A 143 13.65 -17.20 3.53
CA MET A 143 13.51 -17.63 4.92
C MET A 143 12.33 -18.59 5.10
N ASP A 144 12.44 -19.48 6.08
CA ASP A 144 11.35 -20.35 6.51
C ASP A 144 10.32 -19.60 7.38
N TYR A 145 9.09 -20.10 7.43
CA TYR A 145 7.96 -19.45 8.11
C TYR A 145 8.21 -19.25 9.61
N ALA A 146 8.89 -20.20 10.27
CA ALA A 146 9.24 -20.09 11.68
C ALA A 146 10.18 -18.90 11.94
N THR A 147 11.15 -18.68 11.04
CA THR A 147 12.08 -17.55 11.10
C THR A 147 11.36 -16.23 10.82
N ILE A 148 10.39 -16.21 9.90
CA ILE A 148 9.58 -15.02 9.60
C ILE A 148 8.74 -14.58 10.81
N ILE A 149 8.11 -15.52 11.50
CA ILE A 149 7.32 -15.22 12.72
C ILE A 149 8.24 -14.70 13.84
N ALA A 150 9.43 -15.30 14.00
CA ALA A 150 10.44 -14.82 14.94
C ALA A 150 10.96 -13.41 14.58
N PHE A 151 11.07 -13.09 13.29
CA PHE A 151 11.48 -11.77 12.80
C PHE A 151 10.49 -10.68 13.20
N PHE A 152 9.18 -10.90 13.07
CA PHE A 152 8.15 -9.96 13.51
C PHE A 152 7.93 -9.91 15.04
N SER A 153 8.49 -10.87 15.77
CA SER A 153 8.49 -10.88 17.23
C SER A 153 9.57 -9.95 17.83
N ASN A 154 10.44 -9.36 16.99
CA ASN A 154 11.48 -8.46 17.43
C ASN A 154 10.91 -7.05 17.72
N PRO A 155 11.14 -6.48 18.92
CA PRO A 155 10.58 -5.18 19.32
C PRO A 155 11.06 -3.99 18.47
N LEU A 156 12.22 -4.08 17.80
CA LEU A 156 12.70 -3.05 16.87
C LEU A 156 11.77 -2.84 15.67
N PHE A 157 11.03 -3.89 15.30
CA PHE A 157 10.07 -3.84 14.22
C PHE A 157 8.74 -3.28 14.72
N GLN A 158 8.22 -3.80 15.83
CA GLN A 158 6.95 -3.32 16.40
C GLN A 158 6.99 -1.84 16.81
N SER A 159 8.17 -1.36 17.23
CA SER A 159 8.39 0.01 17.66
C SER A 159 8.45 1.04 16.52
N PHE A 160 8.46 0.68 15.23
CA PHE A 160 8.47 1.69 14.16
C PHE A 160 7.27 2.64 14.23
N VAL A 161 6.08 2.11 14.54
CA VAL A 161 4.88 2.94 14.75
C VAL A 161 5.03 3.79 16.01
N SER A 162 5.54 3.21 17.10
CA SER A 162 5.80 3.87 18.37
C SER A 162 6.82 5.01 18.25
N ILE A 163 7.91 4.78 17.51
CA ILE A 163 9.03 5.71 17.30
C ILE A 163 8.59 6.87 16.38
N ASN A 164 7.84 6.60 15.30
CA ASN A 164 7.38 7.65 14.39
C ASN A 164 6.19 8.45 14.92
N LEU A 165 5.40 7.89 15.85
CA LEU A 165 4.36 8.62 16.58
C LEU A 165 4.89 9.32 17.84
N GLY A 166 6.20 9.27 18.12
CA GLY A 166 6.80 9.91 19.30
C GLY A 166 6.46 9.22 20.63
N MET A 167 5.93 8.00 20.61
CA MET A 167 5.56 7.18 21.77
C MET A 167 6.77 6.42 22.36
N VAL A 168 7.95 7.04 22.40
CA VAL A 168 9.22 6.44 22.88
C VAL A 168 9.25 6.24 24.41
N GLY A 169 8.12 6.43 25.11
CA GLY A 169 8.03 6.36 26.58
C GLY A 169 7.38 5.11 27.18
N LEU A 170 6.72 4.25 26.40
CA LEU A 170 5.91 3.14 26.96
C LEU A 170 6.62 1.79 27.06
N GLU A 171 7.82 1.62 26.49
CA GLU A 171 8.56 0.35 26.55
C GLU A 171 9.46 0.20 27.80
N ARG A 172 9.56 1.23 28.67
CA ARG A 172 10.43 1.21 29.86
C ARG A 172 9.67 1.29 31.18
N ILE A 173 8.65 0.45 31.39
CA ILE A 173 8.09 0.22 32.74
C ILE A 173 7.71 -1.26 32.94
N GLU A 174 8.60 -2.22 32.66
CA GLU A 174 8.38 -3.56 33.24
C GLU A 174 9.63 -4.43 33.39
N LYS A 175 10.80 -3.85 33.73
CA LYS A 175 11.89 -4.61 34.37
C LYS A 175 12.66 -3.75 35.37
N SER A 176 12.02 -3.48 36.50
CA SER A 176 12.74 -3.26 37.76
C SER A 176 12.38 -4.40 38.70
N PRO A 177 13.13 -5.52 38.72
CA PRO A 177 13.14 -6.34 39.90
C PRO A 177 13.89 -5.55 40.98
N ILE A 178 13.11 -5.10 41.95
CA ILE A 178 13.60 -4.80 43.29
C ILE A 178 14.33 -6.08 43.75
N SER A 179 15.66 -6.02 43.87
CA SER A 179 16.38 -6.87 44.82
C SER A 179 17.22 -5.96 45.71
N SER A 180 16.62 -5.62 46.83
CA SER A 180 17.29 -5.24 48.06
C SER A 180 18.34 -6.27 48.51
N SER A 181 19.26 -5.77 49.33
CA SER A 181 20.05 -6.41 50.40
C SER A 181 21.41 -7.06 50.10
N SER A 182 22.43 -6.42 50.73
CA SER A 182 23.58 -7.00 51.48
C SER A 182 24.53 -7.92 50.70
N THR A 183 25.82 -7.61 50.55
CA THR A 183 26.84 -7.30 51.60
C THR A 183 27.97 -6.45 51.06
#